data_AF-K1YYA9-F1
#
_entry.id   AF-K1YYA9-F1
#
_cell.length_a   1.000
_cell.length_b   1.000
_cell.length_c   1.000
_cell.angle_alpha   90.00
_cell.angle_beta   90.00
_cell.angle_gamma   90.00
#
_symmetry.space_group_name_H-M   'P 1'
#
loop_
_entity.id
_entity.type
_entity.pdbx_description
1 polymer ?
#
loop_
_entity_poly.entity_id
_entity_poly.type
_entity_poly.pdbx_seq_one_letter_code
_entity_poly.pdbx_strand_id
1 'polypeptide(L)'
;MLSRLDSDLEFWTNIENIVLSFSVVTDSISEDVTADNFSDVAALASETLHPVIFDSDGSITESLYGQSSQYYLLGFAGFTTPAADDGVIESGLALFNCLCVGSNTTCPSDIDVSELDATIVHEMGHFIGLDHTAVNEDLVNSPCDTAVLGDCSTVPIMYPTTFDAFEPLAVQEDDKIATLALYGNDGWDASYCTVTGSLVDTDGNPLLCADVQAVSSDTADTVSFVSGYLALATDENNDGDAVDDGECTSDCGDFILRLQPATDYSITIKPLTETWISSSSVGPCKNEQLTGIIEEEISTVSGCTAGETIELGVVATQSTGGISSGDTTGESDGTTSTADCGEGQDFTHCDELVSCALNPMKVGNVRGVTRVISLMIFGAIVTVNYVKIRSRKQKTKNKTKSTD
;
A
#
# COMPACT_ATOMS: atom_id res chain seq x y z
N MET A 1 -15.32 -16.55 -2.02
CA MET A 1 -13.94 -16.29 -2.43
C MET A 1 -13.94 -15.74 -3.84
N LEU A 2 -14.08 -16.54 -4.91
CA LEU A 2 -14.16 -15.99 -6.28
C LEU A 2 -15.13 -14.83 -6.47
N SER A 3 -16.41 -15.04 -6.17
CA SER A 3 -17.41 -13.99 -6.31
C SER A 3 -17.20 -12.80 -5.36
N ARG A 4 -16.38 -12.97 -4.32
CA ARG A 4 -16.01 -11.88 -3.40
C ARG A 4 -14.90 -11.06 -4.04
N LEU A 5 -13.79 -11.71 -4.39
CA LEU A 5 -12.72 -11.12 -5.18
C LEU A 5 -13.26 -10.35 -6.39
N ASP A 6 -14.13 -10.94 -7.20
CA ASP A 6 -14.73 -10.23 -8.34
C ASP A 6 -15.47 -8.95 -7.92
N SER A 7 -16.22 -8.99 -6.81
CA SER A 7 -16.95 -7.83 -6.26
C SER A 7 -16.03 -6.81 -5.61
N ASP A 8 -14.96 -7.24 -4.97
CA ASP A 8 -14.03 -6.38 -4.24
C ASP A 8 -13.11 -5.65 -5.22
N LEU A 9 -12.74 -6.30 -6.33
CA LEU A 9 -12.01 -5.66 -7.43
C LEU A 9 -12.79 -4.52 -8.10
N GLU A 10 -14.13 -4.53 -8.00
CA GLU A 10 -14.96 -3.44 -8.53
C GLU A 10 -14.70 -2.09 -7.84
N PHE A 11 -14.18 -2.09 -6.60
CA PHE A 11 -13.80 -0.85 -5.90
C PHE A 11 -12.72 -0.08 -6.64
N TRP A 12 -11.76 -0.77 -7.24
CA TRP A 12 -10.70 -0.16 -8.04
C TRP A 12 -11.16 0.15 -9.47
N THR A 13 -11.93 -0.74 -10.11
CA THR A 13 -12.31 -0.56 -11.53
C THR A 13 -13.46 0.43 -11.75
N ASN A 14 -14.24 0.75 -10.72
CA ASN A 14 -15.38 1.66 -10.82
C ASN A 14 -15.02 3.13 -10.55
N ILE A 15 -13.74 3.45 -10.30
CA ILE A 15 -13.26 4.82 -10.15
C ILE A 15 -13.52 5.59 -11.45
N GLU A 16 -14.14 6.76 -11.35
CA GLU A 16 -14.42 7.58 -12.54
C GLU A 16 -13.12 7.98 -13.23
N ASN A 17 -13.09 7.92 -14.57
CA ASN A 17 -11.92 8.18 -15.42
C ASN A 17 -10.79 7.15 -15.36
N ILE A 18 -10.95 6.02 -14.66
CA ILE A 18 -9.92 4.97 -14.65
C ILE A 18 -9.92 4.12 -15.93
N VAL A 19 -8.74 3.62 -16.29
CA VAL A 19 -8.49 2.62 -17.35
C VAL A 19 -7.81 1.41 -16.71
N LEU A 20 -8.53 0.73 -15.83
CA LEU A 20 -8.09 -0.48 -15.15
C LEU A 20 -9.13 -1.58 -15.34
N SER A 21 -8.67 -2.80 -15.59
CA SER A 21 -9.54 -3.97 -15.63
C SER A 21 -8.80 -5.20 -15.11
N PHE A 22 -9.54 -6.04 -14.40
CA PHE A 22 -9.05 -7.33 -13.94
C PHE A 22 -9.70 -8.43 -14.77
N SER A 23 -8.90 -9.41 -15.17
CA SER A 23 -9.39 -10.64 -15.76
C SER A 23 -9.00 -11.81 -14.89
N VAL A 24 -9.93 -12.37 -14.13
CA VAL A 24 -9.70 -13.53 -13.26
C VAL A 24 -9.75 -14.82 -14.09
N VAL A 25 -8.62 -15.53 -14.15
CA VAL A 25 -8.49 -16.82 -14.87
C VAL A 25 -8.44 -17.97 -13.86
N THR A 26 -9.24 -19.02 -14.04
CA THR A 26 -9.18 -20.22 -13.19
C THR A 26 -8.40 -21.36 -13.83
N ASP A 27 -7.91 -22.29 -13.00
CA ASP A 27 -7.27 -23.55 -13.42
C ASP A 27 -5.86 -23.41 -14.05
N SER A 28 -5.23 -22.23 -13.91
CA SER A 28 -3.84 -21.98 -14.33
C SER A 28 -2.79 -22.68 -13.45
N ILE A 29 -3.12 -22.95 -12.17
CA ILE A 29 -2.30 -23.75 -11.24
C ILE A 29 -3.07 -25.05 -10.97
N SER A 30 -2.41 -26.19 -11.23
CA SER A 30 -3.07 -27.50 -11.28
C SER A 30 -3.33 -28.16 -9.93
N GLU A 31 -2.75 -27.63 -8.86
CA GLU A 31 -2.83 -28.17 -7.51
C GLU A 31 -3.14 -27.07 -6.49
N ASP A 32 -3.54 -27.50 -5.29
CA ASP A 32 -3.83 -26.61 -4.18
C ASP A 32 -2.51 -26.01 -3.67
N VAL A 33 -2.54 -24.73 -3.30
CA VAL A 33 -1.35 -24.06 -2.77
C VAL A 33 -1.36 -24.20 -1.26
N THR A 34 -0.30 -24.76 -0.71
CA THR A 34 -0.07 -24.97 0.72
C THR A 34 1.33 -24.49 1.09
N ALA A 35 1.66 -24.51 2.38
CA ALA A 35 3.03 -24.19 2.83
C ALA A 35 4.12 -25.04 2.14
N ASP A 36 3.80 -26.27 1.71
CA ASP A 36 4.76 -27.19 1.09
C ASP A 36 5.15 -26.79 -0.35
N ASN A 37 4.24 -26.16 -1.12
CA ASN A 37 4.46 -25.82 -2.53
C ASN A 37 4.32 -24.31 -2.84
N PHE A 38 4.08 -23.46 -1.82
CA PHE A 38 3.98 -22.02 -2.00
C PHE A 38 5.20 -21.42 -2.70
N SER A 39 6.41 -21.83 -2.32
CA SER A 39 7.65 -21.30 -2.93
C SER A 39 7.74 -21.56 -4.45
N ASP A 40 7.27 -22.72 -4.92
CA ASP A 40 7.22 -23.04 -6.35
C ASP A 40 6.19 -22.15 -7.07
N VAL A 41 5.05 -21.91 -6.44
CA VAL A 41 3.99 -21.03 -6.99
C VAL A 41 4.43 -19.56 -7.00
N ALA A 42 5.08 -19.10 -5.94
CA ALA A 42 5.62 -17.75 -5.85
C ALA A 42 6.71 -17.53 -6.92
N ALA A 43 7.53 -18.55 -7.21
CA ALA A 43 8.49 -18.47 -8.31
C ALA A 43 7.81 -18.31 -9.68
N LEU A 44 6.65 -18.93 -9.90
CA LEU A 44 5.87 -18.72 -11.13
C LEU A 44 5.30 -17.30 -11.26
N ALA A 45 5.09 -16.61 -10.14
CA ALA A 45 4.64 -15.23 -10.14
C ALA A 45 5.62 -14.37 -10.96
N SER A 46 6.92 -14.61 -10.83
CA SER A 46 7.97 -13.86 -11.51
C SER A 46 8.11 -14.08 -13.03
N GLU A 47 7.39 -15.04 -13.62
CA GLU A 47 7.59 -15.40 -15.03
C GLU A 47 6.42 -15.06 -15.97
N THR A 48 5.15 -15.29 -15.58
CA THR A 48 3.97 -14.98 -16.43
C THR A 48 2.62 -15.04 -15.69
N LEU A 49 2.59 -15.43 -14.42
CA LEU A 49 1.37 -15.61 -13.65
C LEU A 49 1.27 -14.53 -12.58
N HIS A 50 0.05 -14.17 -12.20
CA HIS A 50 -0.18 -13.36 -11.03
C HIS A 50 -1.09 -14.11 -10.06
N PRO A 51 -0.54 -14.96 -9.17
CA PRO A 51 -1.34 -15.83 -8.33
C PRO A 51 -2.09 -15.03 -7.27
N VAL A 52 -3.39 -15.33 -7.12
CA VAL A 52 -4.20 -14.92 -5.96
C VAL A 52 -4.54 -16.16 -5.14
N ILE A 53 -4.02 -16.22 -3.91
CA ILE A 53 -4.03 -17.39 -3.03
C ILE A 53 -4.91 -17.09 -1.82
N PHE A 54 -5.75 -18.05 -1.44
CA PHE A 54 -6.53 -18.00 -0.21
C PHE A 54 -6.02 -19.10 0.73
N ASP A 55 -5.22 -18.71 1.72
CA ASP A 55 -4.66 -19.63 2.70
C ASP A 55 -5.73 -20.00 3.75
N SER A 56 -6.35 -21.17 3.59
CA SER A 56 -7.49 -21.57 4.41
C SER A 56 -7.14 -21.98 5.84
N ASP A 57 -5.89 -22.33 6.10
CA ASP A 57 -5.44 -22.79 7.42
C ASP A 57 -4.31 -21.94 8.02
N GLY A 58 -3.90 -20.88 7.32
CA GLY A 58 -2.88 -19.94 7.78
C GLY A 58 -1.47 -20.53 7.76
N SER A 59 -1.29 -21.74 7.21
CA SER A 59 0.01 -22.43 7.24
C SER A 59 1.05 -21.76 6.35
N ILE A 60 0.65 -21.10 5.28
CA ILE A 60 1.57 -20.32 4.43
C ILE A 60 2.01 -19.08 5.20
N THR A 61 1.06 -18.36 5.80
CA THR A 61 1.35 -17.17 6.61
C THR A 61 2.29 -17.48 7.78
N GLU A 62 2.03 -18.55 8.54
CA GLU A 62 2.93 -19.01 9.63
C GLU A 62 4.32 -19.37 9.11
N SER A 63 4.39 -20.06 7.97
CA SER A 63 5.66 -20.48 7.37
C SER A 63 6.54 -19.29 6.94
N LEU A 64 5.93 -18.22 6.44
CA LEU A 64 6.65 -17.03 5.96
C LEU A 64 7.04 -16.07 7.08
N TYR A 65 6.15 -15.82 8.03
CA TYR A 65 6.30 -14.77 9.04
C TYR A 65 6.61 -15.29 10.44
N GLY A 66 6.68 -16.60 10.59
CA GLY A 66 6.99 -17.25 11.85
C GLY A 66 5.76 -17.56 12.69
N GLN A 67 6.03 -18.12 13.87
CA GLN A 67 5.01 -18.68 14.74
C GLN A 67 3.96 -17.63 15.14
N SER A 68 2.69 -18.02 15.06
CA SER A 68 1.51 -17.21 15.44
C SER A 68 1.12 -16.10 14.46
N SER A 69 1.90 -15.83 13.40
CA SER A 69 1.54 -14.82 12.39
C SER A 69 0.19 -15.08 11.72
N GLN A 70 -0.20 -16.35 11.63
CA GLN A 70 -1.48 -16.78 11.09
C GLN A 70 -2.70 -16.24 11.85
N TYR A 71 -2.51 -15.68 13.05
CA TYR A 71 -3.61 -15.14 13.86
C TYR A 71 -3.81 -13.63 13.70
N TYR A 72 -2.84 -12.90 13.14
CA TYR A 72 -2.90 -11.43 13.07
C TYR A 72 -2.54 -10.85 11.69
N LEU A 73 -1.88 -11.61 10.80
CA LEU A 73 -1.67 -11.17 9.42
C LEU A 73 -2.81 -11.67 8.53
N LEU A 74 -3.62 -10.75 8.00
CA LEU A 74 -4.82 -11.05 7.22
C LEU A 74 -4.53 -11.28 5.74
N GLY A 75 -3.47 -10.66 5.23
CA GLY A 75 -3.04 -10.82 3.86
C GLY A 75 -1.73 -10.11 3.61
N PHE A 76 -1.23 -10.29 2.40
CA PHE A 76 -0.20 -9.45 1.80
C PHE A 76 -0.32 -9.57 0.28
N ALA A 77 0.00 -8.50 -0.42
CA ALA A 77 0.12 -8.51 -1.85
C ALA A 77 1.20 -7.53 -2.33
N GLY A 78 1.64 -7.76 -3.55
CA GLY A 78 2.57 -6.88 -4.21
C GLY A 78 2.80 -7.30 -5.65
N PHE A 79 3.47 -6.43 -6.38
CA PHE A 79 3.92 -6.69 -7.72
C PHE A 79 5.44 -6.89 -7.74
N THR A 80 5.92 -7.59 -8.76
CA THR A 80 7.34 -7.66 -9.08
C THR A 80 7.55 -6.90 -10.38
N THR A 81 8.42 -5.90 -10.35
CA THR A 81 8.85 -5.20 -11.55
C THR A 81 9.92 -6.02 -12.27
N PRO A 82 9.89 -6.12 -13.59
CA PRO A 82 11.04 -6.59 -14.35
C PRO A 82 12.18 -5.59 -14.20
N ALA A 83 13.41 -6.07 -14.42
CA ALA A 83 14.61 -5.22 -14.48
C ALA A 83 14.63 -4.18 -15.63
N ALA A 84 13.54 -4.02 -16.37
CA ALA A 84 13.39 -3.05 -17.45
C ALA A 84 12.31 -2.04 -17.04
N ASP A 85 12.74 -0.81 -16.75
CA ASP A 85 11.94 0.35 -16.35
C ASP A 85 10.94 0.81 -17.44
N ASP A 86 9.97 -0.03 -17.82
CA ASP A 86 8.98 0.30 -18.85
C ASP A 86 7.60 0.71 -18.28
N GLY A 87 7.46 0.72 -16.95
CA GLY A 87 6.23 1.09 -16.25
C GLY A 87 5.12 0.05 -16.33
N VAL A 88 5.45 -1.21 -16.64
CA VAL A 88 4.51 -2.32 -16.70
C VAL A 88 4.68 -3.27 -15.51
N ILE A 89 3.58 -3.53 -14.80
CA ILE A 89 3.51 -4.63 -13.84
C ILE A 89 3.42 -5.95 -14.62
N GLU A 90 4.54 -6.66 -14.76
CA GLU A 90 4.58 -7.95 -15.46
C GLU A 90 4.25 -9.15 -14.57
N SER A 91 4.37 -8.99 -13.26
CA SER A 91 4.23 -10.08 -12.30
C SER A 91 3.77 -9.57 -10.93
N GLY A 92 3.11 -10.42 -10.16
CA GLY A 92 2.61 -10.06 -8.83
C GLY A 92 1.98 -11.23 -8.10
N LEU A 93 1.75 -11.07 -6.80
CA LEU A 93 1.24 -12.10 -5.92
C LEU A 93 0.30 -11.45 -4.90
N ALA A 94 -0.83 -12.09 -4.63
CA ALA A 94 -1.67 -11.75 -3.49
C ALA A 94 -1.98 -13.01 -2.69
N LEU A 95 -1.88 -12.92 -1.37
CA LEU A 95 -2.24 -13.98 -0.44
C LEU A 95 -3.18 -13.45 0.62
N PHE A 96 -4.27 -14.18 0.86
CA PHE A 96 -5.27 -13.87 1.87
C PHE A 96 -5.37 -14.99 2.90
N ASN A 97 -5.05 -14.69 4.15
CA ASN A 97 -5.17 -15.62 5.26
C ASN A 97 -6.63 -15.71 5.72
N CYS A 98 -7.22 -16.89 5.55
CA CYS A 98 -8.62 -17.15 5.85
C CYS A 98 -8.80 -17.97 7.14
N LEU A 99 -7.73 -18.25 7.91
CA LEU A 99 -7.80 -19.12 9.09
C LEU A 99 -8.85 -18.67 10.09
N CYS A 100 -8.91 -17.36 10.36
CA CYS A 100 -9.78 -16.78 11.38
C CYS A 100 -11.06 -16.15 10.81
N VAL A 101 -11.36 -16.36 9.53
CA VAL A 101 -12.60 -15.86 8.91
C VAL A 101 -13.80 -16.67 9.41
N GLY A 102 -14.72 -15.98 10.07
CA GLY A 102 -15.85 -16.58 10.78
C GLY A 102 -15.42 -17.30 12.05
N SER A 103 -16.31 -18.10 12.63
CA SER A 103 -16.03 -18.70 13.94
C SER A 103 -15.05 -19.87 13.88
N ASN A 104 -13.81 -19.62 14.30
CA ASN A 104 -12.77 -20.64 14.47
C ASN A 104 -12.21 -20.62 15.90
N THR A 105 -12.43 -21.71 16.64
CA THR A 105 -12.05 -21.81 18.06
C THR A 105 -10.55 -21.77 18.35
N THR A 106 -9.69 -21.86 17.32
CA THR A 106 -8.24 -21.72 17.47
C THR A 106 -7.76 -20.29 17.34
N CYS A 107 -8.61 -19.37 16.89
CA CYS A 107 -8.26 -17.98 16.69
C CYS A 107 -8.47 -17.16 17.98
N PRO A 108 -7.58 -16.20 18.29
CA PRO A 108 -7.76 -15.27 19.39
C PRO A 108 -9.05 -14.43 19.25
N SER A 109 -9.37 -14.05 18.02
CA SER A 109 -10.57 -13.32 17.61
C SER A 109 -11.13 -13.91 16.31
N ASP A 110 -12.45 -13.80 16.13
CA ASP A 110 -13.09 -14.09 14.84
C ASP A 110 -12.93 -12.87 13.95
N ILE A 111 -12.62 -13.09 12.67
CA ILE A 111 -12.61 -12.07 11.62
C ILE A 111 -13.95 -12.14 10.90
N ASP A 112 -14.66 -11.03 10.83
CA ASP A 112 -15.87 -10.89 10.07
C ASP A 112 -15.58 -10.89 8.58
N VAL A 113 -16.56 -11.34 7.81
CA VAL A 113 -16.37 -11.48 6.37
C VAL A 113 -16.16 -10.13 5.67
N SER A 114 -16.67 -9.04 6.26
CA SER A 114 -16.40 -7.67 5.78
C SER A 114 -14.95 -7.24 5.97
N GLU A 115 -14.29 -7.67 7.04
CA GLU A 115 -12.86 -7.37 7.27
C GLU A 115 -11.98 -8.10 6.25
N LEU A 116 -12.37 -9.33 5.86
CA LEU A 116 -11.73 -10.03 4.74
C LEU A 116 -11.96 -9.30 3.42
N ASP A 117 -13.19 -8.84 3.15
CA ASP A 117 -13.47 -8.06 1.94
C ASP A 117 -12.60 -6.77 1.92
N ALA A 118 -12.38 -6.11 3.08
CA ALA A 118 -11.56 -4.90 3.19
C ALA A 118 -10.08 -5.20 2.97
N THR A 119 -9.58 -6.29 3.56
CA THR A 119 -8.24 -6.82 3.31
C THR A 119 -8.04 -7.11 1.82
N ILE A 120 -9.03 -7.71 1.15
CA ILE A 120 -8.96 -7.96 -0.29
C ILE A 120 -8.83 -6.64 -1.06
N VAL A 121 -9.64 -5.63 -0.74
CA VAL A 121 -9.53 -4.32 -1.41
C VAL A 121 -8.16 -3.68 -1.16
N HIS A 122 -7.70 -3.61 0.09
CA HIS A 122 -6.41 -3.04 0.50
C HIS A 122 -5.23 -3.70 -0.22
N GLU A 123 -5.11 -5.02 -0.11
CA GLU A 123 -4.00 -5.75 -0.71
C GLU A 123 -4.06 -5.71 -2.24
N MET A 124 -5.26 -5.68 -2.84
CA MET A 124 -5.35 -5.47 -4.28
C MET A 124 -4.94 -4.05 -4.70
N GLY A 125 -4.97 -3.06 -3.79
CA GLY A 125 -4.33 -1.76 -3.96
C GLY A 125 -2.80 -1.87 -4.06
N HIS A 126 -2.16 -2.59 -3.12
CA HIS A 126 -0.72 -2.91 -3.22
C HIS A 126 -0.38 -3.68 -4.49
N PHE A 127 -1.21 -4.64 -4.88
CA PHE A 127 -1.02 -5.43 -6.09
C PHE A 127 -0.99 -4.56 -7.36
N ILE A 128 -1.73 -3.44 -7.39
CA ILE A 128 -1.74 -2.48 -8.51
C ILE A 128 -0.77 -1.31 -8.29
N GLY A 129 0.08 -1.35 -7.27
CA GLY A 129 1.15 -0.37 -7.07
C GLY A 129 0.78 0.85 -6.23
N LEU A 130 -0.23 0.73 -5.37
CA LEU A 130 -0.48 1.72 -4.32
C LEU A 130 0.33 1.39 -3.07
N ASP A 131 0.91 2.42 -2.48
CA ASP A 131 1.56 2.36 -1.18
C ASP A 131 0.57 2.69 -0.06
N HIS A 132 1.00 2.57 1.20
CA HIS A 132 0.22 3.07 2.32
C HIS A 132 0.12 4.59 2.31
N THR A 133 -0.89 5.12 3.01
CA THR A 133 -1.11 6.56 3.22
C THR A 133 -1.30 6.90 4.70
N ALA A 134 -0.91 8.11 5.09
CA ALA A 134 -1.09 8.68 6.43
C ALA A 134 -2.26 9.69 6.48
N VAL A 135 -3.04 9.82 5.42
CA VAL A 135 -4.20 10.73 5.37
C VAL A 135 -5.19 10.39 6.48
N ASN A 136 -5.63 11.44 7.18
CA ASN A 136 -6.59 11.35 8.28
C ASN A 136 -6.12 10.45 9.45
N GLU A 137 -4.81 10.26 9.64
CA GLU A 137 -4.23 9.58 10.82
C GLU A 137 -4.79 10.13 12.15
N ASP A 138 -4.98 11.45 12.25
CA ASP A 138 -5.55 12.09 13.44
C ASP A 138 -6.93 11.52 13.79
N LEU A 139 -7.73 11.06 12.81
CA LEU A 139 -9.03 10.43 13.01
C LEU A 139 -8.92 9.05 13.66
N VAL A 140 -7.91 8.28 13.27
CA VAL A 140 -7.59 6.99 13.87
C VAL A 140 -7.09 7.18 15.31
N ASN A 141 -6.26 8.21 15.54
CA ASN A 141 -5.57 8.39 16.80
C ASN A 141 -6.41 9.02 17.93
N SER A 142 -7.49 9.79 17.68
CA SER A 142 -8.26 10.35 18.82
C SER A 142 -9.71 10.88 18.65
N PRO A 143 -10.38 10.90 17.48
CA PRO A 143 -11.81 11.24 17.46
C PRO A 143 -12.76 10.14 16.98
N CYS A 144 -12.33 9.09 16.26
CA CYS A 144 -13.27 8.04 15.87
C CYS A 144 -13.64 7.13 17.04
N ASP A 145 -14.93 7.02 17.32
CA ASP A 145 -15.52 5.91 18.06
C ASP A 145 -15.67 4.72 17.10
N THR A 146 -14.77 3.75 17.21
CA THR A 146 -14.81 2.50 16.42
C THR A 146 -16.02 1.62 16.76
N ALA A 147 -16.84 2.01 17.75
CA ALA A 147 -18.16 1.40 17.96
C ALA A 147 -19.29 2.11 17.19
N VAL A 148 -19.00 3.22 16.49
CA VAL A 148 -19.96 4.04 15.74
C VAL A 148 -19.72 3.90 14.24
N LEU A 149 -20.69 3.28 13.57
CA LEU A 149 -20.68 3.08 12.13
C LEU A 149 -20.43 4.39 11.37
N GLY A 150 -19.32 4.42 10.63
CA GLY A 150 -18.96 5.51 9.72
C GLY A 150 -18.21 6.68 10.36
N ASP A 151 -17.85 6.58 11.64
CA ASP A 151 -17.09 7.66 12.32
C ASP A 151 -15.67 7.83 11.74
N CYS A 152 -15.10 6.72 11.23
CA CYS A 152 -13.83 6.70 10.50
C CYS A 152 -14.00 6.51 8.99
N SER A 153 -15.15 6.92 8.44
CA SER A 153 -15.47 6.63 7.04
C SER A 153 -14.66 7.36 5.97
N THR A 154 -13.80 8.29 6.38
CA THR A 154 -12.93 9.07 5.50
C THR A 154 -11.46 8.68 5.62
N VAL A 155 -11.12 7.69 6.45
CA VAL A 155 -9.78 7.11 6.46
C VAL A 155 -9.62 6.25 5.18
N PRO A 156 -8.55 6.45 4.39
CA PRO A 156 -8.35 5.71 3.15
C PRO A 156 -8.23 4.20 3.35
N ILE A 157 -8.64 3.43 2.34
CA ILE A 157 -8.51 1.96 2.42
C ILE A 157 -7.04 1.54 2.42
N MET A 158 -6.13 2.37 1.90
CA MET A 158 -4.68 2.13 1.95
C MET A 158 -4.02 2.58 3.28
N TYR A 159 -4.79 2.92 4.31
CA TYR A 159 -4.20 3.19 5.62
C TYR A 159 -3.55 1.91 6.22
N PRO A 160 -2.38 1.99 6.87
CA PRO A 160 -1.56 0.81 7.23
C PRO A 160 -2.18 -0.22 8.17
N THR A 161 -3.16 0.18 8.98
CA THR A 161 -3.72 -0.68 10.04
C THR A 161 -5.22 -0.72 9.94
N THR A 162 -5.80 -1.89 10.19
CA THR A 162 -7.24 -2.02 10.42
C THR A 162 -7.60 -1.47 11.80
N PHE A 163 -8.57 -0.57 11.91
CA PHE A 163 -8.95 0.06 13.20
C PHE A 163 -10.41 -0.13 13.61
N ASP A 164 -11.28 -0.72 12.76
CA ASP A 164 -12.67 -1.04 13.09
C ASP A 164 -13.12 -2.36 12.43
N ALA A 165 -14.00 -3.12 13.11
CA ALA A 165 -14.73 -4.24 12.51
C ALA A 165 -15.65 -3.81 11.35
N PHE A 166 -15.89 -2.50 11.22
CA PHE A 166 -16.73 -1.88 10.21
C PHE A 166 -16.01 -0.82 9.39
N GLU A 167 -14.77 -1.10 8.98
CA GLU A 167 -14.13 -0.30 7.94
C GLU A 167 -15.04 -0.20 6.71
N PRO A 168 -15.32 1.02 6.22
CA PRO A 168 -16.03 1.15 4.99
C PRO A 168 -15.14 0.58 3.90
N LEU A 169 -15.63 -0.46 3.22
CA LEU A 169 -15.20 -0.85 1.88
C LEU A 169 -15.46 0.34 0.94
N ALA A 170 -14.62 1.37 1.02
CA ALA A 170 -14.78 2.59 0.28
C ALA A 170 -13.40 3.18 0.00
N VAL A 171 -13.06 3.22 -1.27
CA VAL A 171 -11.90 3.92 -1.80
C VAL A 171 -12.13 5.42 -1.60
N GLN A 172 -11.30 6.05 -0.79
CA GLN A 172 -11.38 7.48 -0.46
C GLN A 172 -10.73 8.33 -1.55
N GLU A 173 -10.83 9.64 -1.42
CA GLU A 173 -10.33 10.55 -2.45
C GLU A 173 -8.81 10.43 -2.67
N ASP A 174 -8.04 10.24 -1.60
CA ASP A 174 -6.60 9.97 -1.64
C ASP A 174 -6.28 8.70 -2.46
N ASP A 175 -6.96 7.59 -2.15
CA ASP A 175 -6.82 6.32 -2.88
C ASP A 175 -7.17 6.48 -4.37
N LYS A 176 -8.24 7.23 -4.68
CA LYS A 176 -8.69 7.48 -6.07
C LYS A 176 -7.65 8.26 -6.84
N ILE A 177 -7.11 9.33 -6.28
CA ILE A 177 -6.12 10.17 -6.96
C ILE A 177 -4.82 9.40 -7.20
N ALA A 178 -4.36 8.63 -6.21
CA ALA A 178 -3.20 7.76 -6.36
C ALA A 178 -3.43 6.74 -7.50
N THR A 179 -4.62 6.12 -7.53
CA THR A 179 -4.98 5.18 -8.60
C THR A 179 -5.08 5.85 -9.96
N LEU A 180 -5.64 7.06 -10.05
CA LEU A 180 -5.76 7.82 -11.30
C LEU A 180 -4.40 8.31 -11.81
N ALA A 181 -3.44 8.58 -10.93
CA ALA A 181 -2.07 8.90 -11.32
C ALA A 181 -1.41 7.74 -12.10
N LEU A 182 -1.74 6.50 -11.74
CA LEU A 182 -1.21 5.30 -12.40
C LEU A 182 -2.04 4.86 -13.62
N TYR A 183 -3.36 4.88 -13.50
CA TYR A 183 -4.28 4.22 -14.44
C TYR A 183 -5.36 5.15 -15.04
N GLY A 184 -5.30 6.44 -14.78
CA GLY A 184 -6.28 7.40 -15.30
C GLY A 184 -6.23 7.52 -16.83
N ASN A 185 -7.38 7.76 -17.44
CA ASN A 185 -7.48 8.02 -18.87
C ASN A 185 -6.79 9.35 -19.25
N ASP A 186 -6.50 9.55 -20.53
CA ASP A 186 -5.94 10.83 -21.00
C ASP A 186 -6.86 12.01 -20.60
N GLY A 187 -6.35 12.91 -19.76
CA GLY A 187 -7.05 14.12 -19.33
C GLY A 187 -7.92 13.97 -18.07
N TRP A 188 -7.82 12.85 -17.35
CA TRP A 188 -8.46 12.67 -16.04
C TRP A 188 -8.17 13.86 -15.10
N ASP A 189 -6.95 14.37 -15.18
CA ASP A 189 -6.38 15.40 -14.33
C ASP A 189 -6.96 16.80 -14.59
N ALA A 190 -7.59 17.01 -15.75
CA ALA A 190 -8.34 18.24 -16.05
C ALA A 190 -9.61 18.40 -15.19
N SER A 191 -10.05 17.33 -14.51
CA SER A 191 -11.15 17.37 -13.53
C SER A 191 -10.72 17.92 -12.18
N TYR A 192 -9.41 18.01 -11.94
CA TYR A 192 -8.82 18.40 -10.67
C TYR A 192 -8.12 19.76 -10.79
N CYS A 193 -7.94 20.40 -9.64
CA CYS A 193 -7.00 21.50 -9.47
C CYS A 193 -5.65 20.92 -9.06
N THR A 194 -4.55 21.43 -9.60
CA THR A 194 -3.21 20.89 -9.35
C THR A 194 -2.40 21.87 -8.53
N VAL A 195 -1.80 21.43 -7.44
CA VAL A 195 -0.87 22.23 -6.64
C VAL A 195 0.49 21.55 -6.70
N THR A 196 1.53 22.34 -7.00
CA THR A 196 2.90 21.86 -7.09
C THR A 196 3.82 22.75 -6.28
N GLY A 197 4.90 22.18 -5.77
CA GLY A 197 5.95 22.92 -5.07
C GLY A 197 7.13 22.03 -4.74
N SER A 198 8.17 22.65 -4.17
CA SER A 198 9.39 21.98 -3.72
C SER A 198 9.69 22.40 -2.29
N LEU A 199 9.81 21.45 -1.37
CA LEU A 199 10.14 21.70 0.02
C LEU A 199 11.65 21.80 0.23
N VAL A 200 12.07 22.77 1.04
CA VAL A 200 13.46 22.86 1.54
C VAL A 200 13.52 23.01 3.05
N ASP A 201 14.55 22.45 3.66
CA ASP A 201 14.86 22.56 5.08
C ASP A 201 15.36 23.97 5.46
N THR A 202 15.69 24.18 6.74
CA THR A 202 16.23 25.46 7.23
C THR A 202 17.58 25.87 6.65
N ASP A 203 18.35 24.92 6.10
CA ASP A 203 19.66 25.13 5.48
C ASP A 203 19.54 25.35 3.95
N GLY A 204 18.33 25.19 3.40
CA GLY A 204 18.01 25.34 1.99
C GLY A 204 18.24 24.08 1.15
N ASN A 205 18.44 22.93 1.80
CA ASN A 205 18.50 21.64 1.11
C ASN A 205 17.09 21.09 0.86
N PRO A 206 16.90 20.26 -0.18
CA PRO A 206 15.65 19.53 -0.39
C PRO A 206 15.16 18.79 0.85
N LEU A 207 13.86 18.88 1.15
CA LEU A 207 13.22 18.14 2.23
C LEU A 207 12.45 16.95 1.65
N LEU A 208 13.03 15.74 1.71
CA LEU A 208 12.38 14.50 1.28
C LEU A 208 11.58 13.88 2.43
N CYS A 209 10.64 12.98 2.09
CA CYS A 209 9.90 12.17 3.06
C CYS A 209 9.03 12.96 4.06
N ALA A 210 8.66 14.19 3.70
CA ALA A 210 7.59 14.90 4.38
C ALA A 210 6.25 14.49 3.76
N ASP A 211 5.28 14.13 4.60
CA ASP A 211 3.91 13.94 4.15
C ASP A 211 3.26 15.29 3.91
N VAL A 212 3.00 15.64 2.65
CA VAL A 212 2.34 16.88 2.27
C VAL A 212 0.85 16.62 2.13
N GLN A 213 0.05 17.08 3.09
CA GLN A 213 -1.40 16.90 3.06
C GLN A 213 -2.11 18.19 2.65
N ALA A 214 -3.09 18.07 1.76
CA ALA A 214 -4.09 19.11 1.54
C ALA A 214 -5.33 18.79 2.37
N VAL A 215 -5.50 19.50 3.48
CA VAL A 215 -6.57 19.30 4.45
C VAL A 215 -7.74 20.24 4.14
N SER A 216 -8.91 19.66 3.89
CA SER A 216 -10.19 20.37 3.72
C SER A 216 -10.98 20.37 5.03
N SER A 217 -12.01 21.22 5.12
CA SER A 217 -13.01 21.12 6.20
C SER A 217 -13.84 19.83 6.14
N ASP A 218 -13.92 19.20 4.97
CA ASP A 218 -14.46 17.86 4.79
C ASP A 218 -13.29 16.89 4.66
N THR A 219 -13.12 15.99 5.63
CA THR A 219 -11.98 15.05 5.64
C THR A 219 -12.05 14.03 4.51
N ALA A 220 -13.21 13.86 3.86
CA ALA A 220 -13.35 13.04 2.66
C ALA A 220 -12.59 13.60 1.45
N ASP A 221 -12.29 14.90 1.45
CA ASP A 221 -11.55 15.59 0.38
C ASP A 221 -10.04 15.67 0.66
N THR A 222 -9.58 15.21 1.83
CA THR A 222 -8.15 15.25 2.21
C THR A 222 -7.34 14.29 1.34
N VAL A 223 -6.20 14.77 0.85
CA VAL A 223 -5.28 14.02 0.00
C VAL A 223 -3.84 14.30 0.42
N SER A 224 -2.95 13.37 0.14
CA SER A 224 -1.53 13.45 0.49
C SER A 224 -0.61 13.25 -0.70
N PHE A 225 0.64 13.65 -0.51
CA PHE A 225 1.75 13.28 -1.36
C PHE A 225 3.04 13.32 -0.54
N VAL A 226 3.88 12.29 -0.64
CA VAL A 226 5.19 12.27 0.02
C VAL A 226 6.18 13.10 -0.80
N SER A 227 6.83 14.09 -0.19
CA SER A 227 7.80 14.93 -0.88
C SER A 227 9.00 14.13 -1.39
N GLY A 228 9.39 14.37 -2.64
CA GLY A 228 10.47 13.62 -3.29
C GLY A 228 10.10 12.19 -3.70
N TYR A 229 8.81 11.78 -3.62
CA TYR A 229 8.39 10.43 -4.02
C TYR A 229 8.77 10.08 -5.47
N LEU A 230 8.72 11.07 -6.37
CA LEU A 230 9.09 10.92 -7.79
C LEU A 230 10.52 11.38 -8.08
N ALA A 231 11.33 11.61 -7.04
CA ALA A 231 12.70 12.09 -7.22
C ALA A 231 13.53 11.09 -8.03
N LEU A 232 14.33 11.62 -8.95
CA LEU A 232 15.28 10.80 -9.69
C LEU A 232 16.53 10.59 -8.85
N ALA A 233 16.79 9.32 -8.60
CA ALA A 233 17.74 8.86 -7.62
C ALA A 233 18.78 7.98 -8.33
N THR A 234 20.07 8.27 -8.15
CA THR A 234 21.15 7.41 -8.65
C THR A 234 21.93 6.87 -7.47
N ASP A 235 21.86 5.54 -7.29
CA ASP A 235 22.71 4.75 -6.38
C ASP A 235 24.16 4.77 -6.88
N GLU A 236 24.84 5.92 -6.75
CA GLU A 236 26.21 6.13 -7.24
C GLU A 236 27.22 5.33 -6.42
N ASN A 237 26.90 5.07 -5.14
CA ASN A 237 27.76 4.35 -4.22
C ASN A 237 27.53 2.82 -4.22
N ASN A 238 26.48 2.34 -4.90
CA ASN A 238 26.06 0.93 -4.99
C ASN A 238 25.68 0.29 -3.65
N ASP A 239 25.25 1.06 -2.66
CA ASP A 239 24.74 0.55 -1.37
C ASP A 239 23.27 0.12 -1.45
N GLY A 240 22.59 0.42 -2.55
CA GLY A 240 21.20 0.06 -2.77
C GLY A 240 20.20 1.07 -2.22
N ASP A 241 20.66 2.19 -1.68
CA ASP A 241 19.92 3.43 -1.55
C ASP A 241 20.17 4.31 -2.77
N ALA A 242 19.20 5.13 -3.12
CA ALA A 242 19.39 6.15 -4.15
C ALA A 242 18.94 7.54 -3.63
N VAL A 243 18.44 7.60 -2.39
CA VAL A 243 17.79 8.75 -1.77
C VAL A 243 18.68 9.40 -0.69
N ASP A 244 19.99 9.09 -0.70
CA ASP A 244 21.01 9.65 0.19
C ASP A 244 21.52 11.03 -0.28
N ASP A 245 22.25 11.74 0.62
CA ASP A 245 22.89 13.03 0.33
C ASP A 245 23.79 12.95 -0.92
N GLY A 246 23.43 13.73 -1.94
CA GLY A 246 24.15 13.81 -3.22
C GLY A 246 23.71 12.80 -4.28
N GLU A 247 22.80 11.87 -3.97
CA GLU A 247 22.29 10.85 -4.91
C GLU A 247 20.95 11.20 -5.55
N CYS A 248 20.22 12.13 -4.92
CA CYS A 248 19.05 12.75 -5.52
C CYS A 248 19.46 13.77 -6.59
N THR A 249 19.07 13.53 -7.84
CA THR A 249 19.54 14.28 -9.03
C THR A 249 18.53 15.28 -9.57
N SER A 250 17.23 15.07 -9.35
CA SER A 250 16.16 16.02 -9.67
C SER A 250 14.93 15.76 -8.81
N ASP A 251 14.08 16.80 -8.69
CA ASP A 251 12.75 16.74 -8.05
C ASP A 251 12.81 16.31 -6.57
N CYS A 252 13.96 16.54 -5.94
CA CYS A 252 14.22 16.32 -4.53
C CYS A 252 13.35 17.28 -3.71
N GLY A 253 12.43 16.73 -2.91
CA GLY A 253 11.47 17.52 -2.13
C GLY A 253 10.28 18.05 -2.93
N ASP A 254 10.14 17.70 -4.21
CA ASP A 254 8.97 18.07 -5.01
C ASP A 254 7.73 17.31 -4.56
N PHE A 255 6.58 17.97 -4.66
CA PHE A 255 5.28 17.36 -4.42
C PHE A 255 4.25 17.80 -5.46
N ILE A 256 3.27 16.94 -5.71
CA ILE A 256 2.12 17.22 -6.57
C ILE A 256 0.85 16.79 -5.85
N LEU A 257 -0.06 17.72 -5.62
CA LEU A 257 -1.39 17.45 -5.06
C LEU A 257 -2.44 17.69 -6.14
N ARG A 258 -3.44 16.81 -6.20
CA ARG A 258 -4.62 16.96 -7.06
C ARG A 258 -5.83 17.16 -6.17
N LEU A 259 -6.43 18.34 -6.24
CA LEU A 259 -7.46 18.81 -5.32
C LEU A 259 -8.82 18.88 -6.00
N GLN A 260 -9.88 18.64 -5.23
CA GLN A 260 -11.23 18.89 -5.71
C GLN A 260 -11.43 20.39 -5.99
N PRO A 261 -11.90 20.77 -7.20
CA PRO A 261 -12.14 22.18 -7.52
C PRO A 261 -13.19 22.82 -6.62
N ALA A 262 -13.07 24.13 -6.42
CA ALA A 262 -13.98 24.94 -5.60
C ALA A 262 -14.05 24.54 -4.10
N THR A 263 -13.06 23.78 -3.63
CA THR A 263 -12.82 23.48 -2.21
C THR A 263 -11.65 24.31 -1.68
N ASP A 264 -11.72 24.70 -0.41
CA ASP A 264 -10.65 25.42 0.27
C ASP A 264 -9.80 24.41 1.08
N TYR A 265 -8.49 24.52 0.95
CA TYR A 265 -7.52 23.61 1.57
C TYR A 265 -6.45 24.38 2.35
N SER A 266 -6.08 23.85 3.50
CA SER A 266 -4.80 24.13 4.14
C SER A 266 -3.78 23.09 3.67
N ILE A 267 -2.62 23.54 3.20
CA ILE A 267 -1.52 22.64 2.82
C ILE A 267 -0.59 22.55 4.02
N THR A 268 -0.51 21.38 4.62
CA THR A 268 0.32 21.08 5.78
C THR A 268 1.39 20.06 5.39
N ILE A 269 2.51 20.12 6.09
CA ILE A 269 3.50 19.04 6.07
C ILE A 269 3.48 18.35 7.43
N LYS A 270 3.74 17.04 7.45
CA LYS A 270 3.83 16.23 8.67
C LYS A 270 4.99 15.22 8.56
N PRO A 271 5.59 14.80 9.69
CA PRO A 271 6.47 13.64 9.69
C PRO A 271 5.65 12.38 9.43
N LEU A 272 6.22 11.44 8.68
CA LEU A 272 5.68 10.07 8.61
C LEU A 272 5.94 9.34 9.92
N THR A 273 5.05 8.41 10.28
CA THR A 273 5.27 7.52 11.44
C THR A 273 6.29 6.44 11.07
N GLU A 274 7.34 6.27 11.88
CA GLU A 274 8.47 5.35 11.61
C GLU A 274 8.02 3.90 11.33
N THR A 275 6.92 3.45 11.95
CA THR A 275 6.38 2.10 11.74
C THR A 275 5.77 1.90 10.35
N TRP A 276 5.56 2.97 9.58
CA TRP A 276 4.86 2.94 8.30
C TRP A 276 5.78 3.12 7.10
N ILE A 277 7.10 3.14 7.28
CA ILE A 277 8.08 3.27 6.19
C ILE A 277 8.86 1.97 5.91
N SER A 278 8.29 0.83 6.27
CA SER A 278 8.89 -0.50 6.06
C SER A 278 8.37 -1.14 4.76
N SER A 279 8.25 -2.46 4.73
CA SER A 279 7.75 -3.33 3.66
C SER A 279 6.60 -2.89 2.74
N SER A 280 5.66 -2.06 3.25
CA SER A 280 4.53 -1.45 2.51
C SER A 280 4.54 0.07 2.76
N SER A 281 5.69 0.69 2.60
CA SER A 281 5.99 2.02 3.12
C SER A 281 5.10 3.13 2.57
N VAL A 282 4.78 4.13 3.39
CA VAL A 282 4.33 5.44 2.92
C VAL A 282 5.52 6.15 2.26
N GLY A 283 5.75 5.89 0.96
CA GLY A 283 6.88 6.43 0.21
C GLY A 283 8.19 5.66 0.38
N PRO A 284 9.19 5.86 -0.51
CA PRO A 284 10.49 5.19 -0.44
C PRO A 284 11.39 5.85 0.62
N CYS A 285 10.93 5.83 1.87
CA CYS A 285 11.52 6.60 2.97
C CYS A 285 12.28 5.73 3.97
N LYS A 286 13.29 6.34 4.61
CA LYS A 286 14.11 5.74 5.67
C LYS A 286 13.95 6.51 6.98
N ASN A 287 14.19 5.85 8.11
CA ASN A 287 14.02 6.42 9.45
C ASN A 287 14.85 7.71 9.64
N GLU A 288 16.05 7.75 9.08
CA GLU A 288 16.96 8.89 9.17
C GLU A 288 16.38 10.14 8.50
N GLN A 289 15.60 9.97 7.43
CA GLN A 289 14.99 11.06 6.68
C GLN A 289 13.80 11.68 7.44
N LEU A 290 13.13 10.91 8.29
CA LEU A 290 11.98 11.38 9.08
C LEU A 290 12.38 12.30 10.24
N THR A 291 13.61 12.18 10.71
CA THR A 291 14.09 12.89 11.91
C THR A 291 14.14 14.40 11.65
N GLY A 292 13.43 15.18 12.47
CA GLY A 292 13.48 16.65 12.40
C GLY A 292 12.50 17.28 11.43
N ILE A 293 11.62 16.49 10.80
CA ILE A 293 10.40 16.98 10.14
C ILE A 293 9.38 17.33 11.23
N ILE A 294 8.77 18.52 11.13
CA ILE A 294 7.74 18.97 12.07
C ILE A 294 6.44 19.29 11.34
N GLU A 295 5.32 19.15 12.04
CA GLU A 295 4.04 19.57 11.48
C GLU A 295 3.95 21.10 11.38
N GLU A 296 3.69 21.60 10.17
CA GLU A 296 3.43 23.02 9.92
C GLU A 296 2.55 23.26 8.69
N GLU A 297 1.74 24.34 8.73
CA GLU A 297 1.00 24.82 7.57
C GLU A 297 1.94 25.65 6.68
N ILE A 298 2.06 25.26 5.41
CA ILE A 298 2.96 25.89 4.45
C ILE A 298 2.24 26.80 3.46
N SER A 299 0.93 26.59 3.22
CA SER A 299 0.14 27.37 2.28
C SER A 299 -1.35 27.17 2.49
N THR A 300 -2.16 28.01 1.86
CA THR A 300 -3.61 27.84 1.75
C THR A 300 -4.02 27.97 0.29
N VAL A 301 -4.88 27.09 -0.18
CA VAL A 301 -5.47 27.13 -1.53
C VAL A 301 -6.96 27.37 -1.39
N SER A 302 -7.50 28.35 -2.11
CA SER A 302 -8.93 28.69 -2.01
C SER A 302 -9.58 28.79 -3.38
N GLY A 303 -10.72 28.11 -3.53
CA GLY A 303 -11.60 28.22 -4.69
C GLY A 303 -10.94 27.94 -6.05
N CYS A 304 -9.93 27.04 -6.10
CA CYS A 304 -9.22 26.76 -7.34
C CYS A 304 -10.11 26.01 -8.34
N THR A 305 -9.81 26.18 -9.63
CA THR A 305 -10.66 25.70 -10.73
C THR A 305 -10.14 24.41 -11.36
N ALA A 306 -11.04 23.63 -11.96
CA ALA A 306 -10.66 22.39 -12.65
C ALA A 306 -9.70 22.68 -13.81
N GLY A 307 -8.59 21.95 -13.88
CA GLY A 307 -7.51 22.14 -14.85
C GLY A 307 -6.57 23.31 -14.53
N GLU A 308 -6.76 24.00 -13.41
CA GLU A 308 -5.83 25.02 -12.93
C GLU A 308 -4.59 24.37 -12.32
N THR A 309 -3.44 25.02 -12.48
CA THR A 309 -2.20 24.66 -11.80
C THR A 309 -1.73 25.85 -10.97
N ILE A 310 -1.54 25.61 -9.67
CA ILE A 310 -0.99 26.54 -8.70
C ILE A 310 0.44 26.09 -8.39
N GLU A 311 1.41 26.92 -8.75
CA GLU A 311 2.82 26.69 -8.44
C GLU A 311 3.17 27.47 -7.17
N LEU A 312 3.43 26.77 -6.07
CA LEU A 312 3.91 27.37 -4.82
C LEU A 312 5.40 27.75 -4.90
N GLY A 313 6.12 27.16 -5.86
CA GLY A 313 7.57 27.33 -6.02
C GLY A 313 8.34 26.62 -4.91
N VAL A 314 9.48 27.20 -4.53
CA VAL A 314 10.28 26.70 -3.41
C VAL A 314 9.69 27.20 -2.10
N VAL A 315 9.33 26.26 -1.23
CA VAL A 315 8.71 26.49 0.07
C VAL A 315 9.74 26.15 1.16
N ALA A 316 10.20 27.18 1.86
CA ALA A 316 11.10 26.99 3.00
C ALA A 316 10.32 26.57 4.24
N THR A 317 10.82 25.53 4.91
CA THR A 317 10.21 24.94 6.11
C THR A 317 11.02 25.30 7.36
N GLN A 318 10.46 25.03 8.53
CA GLN A 318 11.16 25.03 9.82
C GLN A 318 11.77 23.65 10.14
N SER A 319 11.55 22.66 9.28
CA SER A 319 12.09 21.31 9.40
C SER A 319 13.60 21.29 9.14
N THR A 320 14.27 20.34 9.78
CA THR A 320 15.74 20.15 9.72
C THR A 320 16.16 18.77 9.18
N GLY A 321 15.17 17.98 8.74
CA GLY A 321 15.33 16.59 8.30
C GLY A 321 15.39 16.41 6.78
N GLY A 322 14.97 15.24 6.31
CA GLY A 322 14.74 14.93 4.90
C GLY A 322 15.96 14.48 4.09
N ILE A 323 17.17 14.46 4.68
CA ILE A 323 18.36 13.90 4.03
C ILE A 323 19.12 13.05 5.06
N SER A 324 19.34 11.77 4.74
CA SER A 324 20.29 10.91 5.45
C SER A 324 21.70 11.39 5.14
N SER A 325 22.46 11.79 6.17
CA SER A 325 23.89 12.01 5.99
C SER A 325 24.52 10.65 5.69
N GLY A 326 24.89 10.37 4.44
CA GLY A 326 25.46 9.09 4.02
C GLY A 326 26.56 8.63 4.99
N ASP A 327 26.30 7.59 5.77
CA ASP A 327 27.26 7.11 6.76
C ASP A 327 28.30 6.22 6.08
N THR A 328 29.51 6.74 5.98
CA THR A 328 30.74 6.04 5.57
C THR A 328 31.17 4.89 6.51
N THR A 329 30.31 4.39 7.41
CA THR A 329 30.66 3.35 8.37
C THR A 329 29.73 2.14 8.35
N GLY A 330 29.92 1.29 7.32
CA GLY A 330 29.65 -0.16 7.32
C GLY A 330 28.51 -0.62 8.23
N GLU A 331 27.29 -0.55 7.72
CA GLU A 331 26.12 -1.12 8.37
C GLU A 331 26.31 -2.62 8.61
N SER A 332 26.09 -3.03 9.84
CA SER A 332 25.85 -4.44 10.13
C SER A 332 24.39 -4.74 9.79
N ASP A 333 24.18 -5.51 8.72
CA ASP A 333 22.96 -6.30 8.52
C ASP A 333 22.60 -6.99 9.85
N GLY A 334 21.56 -6.50 10.52
CA GLY A 334 21.43 -6.86 11.94
C GLY A 334 20.18 -6.39 12.67
N THR A 335 19.06 -6.13 12.00
CA THR A 335 17.75 -6.16 12.65
C THR A 335 16.83 -7.10 11.88
N THR A 336 17.04 -8.39 12.09
CA THR A 336 15.90 -9.30 12.15
C THR A 336 14.96 -8.74 13.22
N SER A 337 13.92 -8.03 12.79
CA SER A 337 12.67 -7.92 13.54
C SER A 337 12.04 -9.32 13.58
N THR A 338 12.67 -10.23 14.32
CA THR A 338 11.90 -11.27 14.99
C THR A 338 11.11 -10.52 16.05
N ALA A 339 9.82 -10.31 15.78
CA ALA A 339 8.86 -10.13 16.85
C ALA A 339 9.01 -11.35 17.77
N ASP A 340 9.80 -11.20 18.83
CA ASP A 340 9.94 -12.22 19.86
C ASP A 340 8.66 -12.17 20.70
N CYS A 341 7.61 -12.83 20.20
CA CYS A 341 6.45 -13.18 21.00
C CYS A 341 6.85 -14.31 21.96
N GLY A 342 7.70 -13.97 22.93
CA GLY A 342 8.21 -14.90 23.93
C GLY A 342 7.08 -15.54 24.74
N GLU A 343 7.24 -16.84 25.03
CA GLU A 343 6.30 -17.62 25.84
C GLU A 343 5.95 -16.92 27.17
N GLY A 344 4.68 -16.54 27.34
CA GLY A 344 4.08 -16.27 28.65
C GLY A 344 3.89 -14.81 29.08
N GLN A 345 3.76 -13.86 28.16
CA GLN A 345 3.25 -12.52 28.48
C GLN A 345 1.77 -12.36 28.10
N ASP A 346 1.07 -11.54 28.88
CA ASP A 346 -0.37 -11.26 28.83
C ASP A 346 -0.77 -10.66 27.46
N PHE A 347 -1.78 -11.25 26.81
CA PHE A 347 -2.23 -11.00 25.43
C PHE A 347 -2.94 -9.65 25.22
N THR A 348 -2.78 -8.68 26.11
CA THR A 348 -3.51 -7.40 26.10
C THR A 348 -2.73 -6.25 25.43
N HIS A 349 -1.59 -6.53 24.77
CA HIS A 349 -0.72 -5.51 24.15
C HIS A 349 -0.23 -5.85 22.72
N CYS A 350 -0.79 -6.89 22.08
CA CYS A 350 -0.48 -7.20 20.68
C CYS A 350 -1.53 -6.68 19.69
N ASP A 351 -2.52 -5.90 20.18
CA ASP A 351 -3.63 -5.35 19.37
C ASP A 351 -3.23 -4.13 18.52
N GLU A 352 -1.98 -3.63 18.58
CA GLU A 352 -1.64 -2.32 18.01
C GLU A 352 -0.69 -2.32 16.80
N LEU A 353 -0.18 -3.45 16.31
CA LEU A 353 0.78 -3.44 15.18
C LEU A 353 0.61 -4.63 14.23
N VAL A 354 -0.32 -4.49 13.28
CA VAL A 354 -0.39 -5.35 12.08
C VAL A 354 0.47 -4.67 11.01
N SER A 355 1.67 -5.18 10.77
CA SER A 355 2.54 -4.74 9.68
C SER A 355 2.54 -5.80 8.58
N CYS A 356 2.06 -5.45 7.39
CA CYS A 356 2.13 -6.29 6.19
C CYS A 356 3.59 -6.30 5.68
N ALA A 357 4.33 -7.35 6.02
CA ALA A 357 5.75 -7.45 5.71
C ALA A 357 6.01 -8.15 4.36
N LEU A 358 6.26 -7.46 3.25
CA LEU A 358 7.12 -7.99 2.20
C LEU A 358 8.50 -7.36 2.30
N ASN A 359 9.58 -8.14 2.19
CA ASN A 359 10.91 -7.56 2.02
C ASN A 359 10.88 -6.61 0.81
N PRO A 360 11.37 -5.35 0.92
CA PRO A 360 11.41 -4.45 -0.22
C PRO A 360 12.26 -5.08 -1.33
N MET A 361 11.63 -5.46 -2.43
CA MET A 361 12.34 -5.75 -3.67
C MET A 361 12.55 -4.44 -4.42
N LYS A 362 13.81 -4.16 -4.76
CA LYS A 362 14.31 -2.93 -5.38
C LYS A 362 13.37 -2.40 -6.47
N VAL A 363 12.77 -1.24 -6.21
CA VAL A 363 11.99 -0.48 -7.20
C VAL A 363 12.97 0.29 -8.10
N GLY A 364 12.96 -0.03 -9.39
CA GLY A 364 13.69 0.69 -10.42
C GLY A 364 12.93 1.94 -10.90
N ASN A 365 13.69 2.94 -11.33
CA ASN A 365 13.27 4.31 -11.69
C ASN A 365 12.11 4.42 -12.69
N VAL A 366 11.06 5.18 -12.36
CA VAL A 366 9.97 5.54 -13.30
C VAL A 366 10.33 6.80 -14.08
N ARG A 367 10.34 6.72 -15.42
CA ARG A 367 10.65 7.85 -16.32
C ARG A 367 9.41 8.54 -16.87
N GLY A 368 9.39 9.87 -16.82
CA GLY A 368 8.63 10.70 -17.75
C GLY A 368 9.34 10.89 -19.08
N VAL A 369 8.70 10.52 -20.21
CA VAL A 369 9.04 11.08 -21.54
C VAL A 369 7.79 11.25 -22.42
N THR A 370 7.75 12.41 -23.05
CA THR A 370 6.87 12.98 -24.08
C THR A 370 6.31 12.02 -25.15
N ARG A 371 5.03 12.23 -25.49
CA ARG A 371 4.15 11.54 -26.47
C ARG A 371 4.66 11.49 -27.93
N VAL A 372 4.10 10.51 -28.69
CA VAL A 372 3.84 10.40 -30.18
C VAL A 372 4.73 9.35 -30.90
N ILE A 373 4.28 8.37 -31.72
CA ILE A 373 3.01 7.77 -32.19
C ILE A 373 3.37 6.38 -32.79
N SER A 374 2.58 5.32 -32.50
CA SER A 374 1.93 4.46 -33.52
C SER A 374 0.94 3.46 -32.91
N LEU A 375 -0.28 3.95 -32.67
CA LEU A 375 -1.59 3.32 -32.86
C LEU A 375 -1.70 1.78 -32.85
N MET A 376 -2.09 1.20 -31.71
CA MET A 376 -3.28 0.34 -31.61
C MET A 376 -3.95 0.56 -30.25
N ILE A 377 -5.25 0.79 -30.31
CA ILE A 377 -6.18 1.03 -29.21
C ILE A 377 -6.41 -0.29 -28.48
N PHE A 378 -6.18 -0.35 -27.16
CA PHE A 378 -7.04 -0.90 -26.10
C PHE A 378 -6.22 -1.02 -24.80
N GLY A 379 -6.85 -0.67 -23.66
CA GLY A 379 -6.25 -0.30 -22.37
C GLY A 379 -5.40 -1.35 -21.65
N ALA A 380 -4.81 -0.91 -20.53
CA ALA A 380 -4.04 -1.75 -19.62
C ALA A 380 -4.88 -2.95 -19.17
N ILE A 381 -4.45 -4.15 -19.56
CA ILE A 381 -5.03 -5.42 -19.12
C ILE A 381 -4.12 -5.93 -18.01
N VAL A 382 -4.57 -5.88 -16.76
CA VAL A 382 -3.94 -6.63 -15.67
C VAL A 382 -4.59 -8.02 -15.69
N THR A 383 -3.84 -9.03 -16.13
CA THR A 383 -4.33 -10.42 -16.18
C THR A 383 -4.09 -11.08 -14.83
N VAL A 384 -5.14 -11.38 -14.06
CA VAL A 384 -5.01 -11.98 -12.72
C VAL A 384 -5.36 -13.47 -12.78
N ASN A 385 -4.52 -14.35 -12.24
CA ASN A 385 -4.73 -15.80 -12.27
C ASN A 385 -5.13 -16.34 -10.88
N TYR A 386 -6.13 -17.22 -10.80
CA TYR A 386 -6.76 -17.71 -9.55
C TYR A 386 -6.90 -19.25 -9.46
N VAL A 387 -7.00 -19.76 -8.22
CA VAL A 387 -7.21 -21.19 -7.87
C VAL A 387 -8.43 -21.46 -6.97
N LYS A 388 -9.30 -22.37 -7.41
CA LYS A 388 -10.49 -22.82 -6.67
C LYS A 388 -10.18 -23.95 -5.67
N ILE A 389 -10.37 -23.67 -4.38
CA ILE A 389 -10.24 -24.64 -3.30
C ILE A 389 -11.46 -25.57 -3.24
N ARG A 390 -11.25 -26.88 -3.33
CA ARG A 390 -12.26 -27.90 -2.99
C ARG A 390 -11.90 -28.58 -1.68
N SER A 391 -12.65 -28.24 -0.62
CA SER A 391 -12.66 -28.97 0.66
C SER A 391 -12.83 -30.49 0.43
N ARG A 392 -11.81 -31.29 0.81
CA ARG A 392 -11.94 -32.74 0.93
C ARG A 392 -12.69 -33.06 2.22
N LYS A 393 -13.98 -33.38 2.12
CA LYS A 393 -14.66 -34.16 3.18
C LYS A 393 -13.97 -35.51 3.34
N GLN A 394 -13.23 -35.71 4.43
CA GLN A 394 -12.78 -37.03 4.86
C GLN A 394 -14.01 -37.94 5.06
N LYS A 395 -14.20 -38.92 4.18
CA LYS A 395 -15.11 -40.05 4.41
C LYS A 395 -14.42 -41.03 5.36
N THR A 396 -14.77 -40.97 6.64
CA THR A 396 -14.50 -42.06 7.60
C THR A 396 -15.29 -43.31 7.19
N LYS A 397 -14.60 -44.27 6.55
CA LYS A 397 -15.07 -45.66 6.40
C LYS A 397 -14.73 -46.44 7.67
N ASN A 398 -15.63 -46.45 8.65
CA ASN A 398 -15.58 -47.45 9.71
C ASN A 398 -16.04 -48.80 9.13
N LYS A 399 -15.08 -49.70 8.92
CA LYS A 399 -15.30 -51.10 8.55
C LYS A 399 -14.88 -51.94 9.75
N THR A 400 -15.81 -52.17 10.68
CA THR A 400 -15.59 -53.14 11.75
C THR A 400 -16.26 -54.46 11.36
N LYS A 401 -15.40 -55.48 11.22
CA LYS A 401 -15.73 -56.89 10.97
C LYS A 401 -16.67 -57.44 12.05
N SER A 402 -17.63 -58.26 11.64
CA SER A 402 -18.22 -59.27 12.51
C SER A 402 -17.24 -60.44 12.67
N THR A 403 -17.16 -60.97 13.88
CA THR A 403 -16.67 -62.31 14.20
C THR A 403 -17.66 -62.91 15.17
N ASP A 404 -18.21 -64.05 14.75
CA ASP A 404 -18.82 -65.18 15.49
C ASP A 404 -19.49 -64.96 16.84
#